data_AF-A0A956QGZ0-F1
#
_entry.id   AF-A0A956QGZ0-F1
#
_cell.length_a   1.000
_cell.length_b   1.000
_cell.length_c   1.000
_cell.angle_alpha   90.00
_cell.angle_beta   90.00
_cell.angle_gamma   90.00
#
_symmetry.space_group_name_H-M   'P 1'
#
loop_
_entity.id
_entity.type
_entity.pdbx_description
1 polymer ?
#
loop_
_entity_poly.entity_id
_entity_poly.type
_entity_poly.pdbx_seq_one_letter_code
_entity_poly.pdbx_strand_id
1 'polypeptide(L)'
;MSLFGPLDPNQVLAKEGEGVKVGIIDTGLDLAHPDLAATLEQVKSRTCFLGGAPRPDPDATDPANHGTPVTWLIHQLAPRAELHHLRALARDRRGSARGLAAALAYALEQNFQVINLSLGLERFEPAWKARFVDLVDRAYYAGTILVASASNRSDWILPGSLSALISVDMDFFADPLAVRPRGRELLLYGPKPHIWLDARGTMVKAPKAGSREQVFYTGTSYAAPHVTGIVARLLSTHPELEPFEVKTVLHHLRQVASEAAG
;
A
#
# COMPACT_ATOMS: atom_id res chain seq x y z
N MET A 1 16.79 14.54 21.35
CA MET A 1 16.79 13.06 21.41
C MET A 1 15.34 12.60 21.51
N SER A 2 14.95 11.61 20.71
CA SER A 2 13.64 10.96 20.87
C SER A 2 13.64 10.13 22.16
N LEU A 3 12.50 10.06 22.86
CA LEU A 3 12.30 9.15 24.01
C LEU A 3 12.48 7.68 23.61
N PHE A 4 12.17 7.36 22.35
CA PHE A 4 12.41 6.06 21.74
C PHE A 4 13.70 6.18 20.92
N GLY A 5 14.74 5.44 21.32
CA GLY A 5 15.93 5.26 20.48
C GLY A 5 15.59 4.66 19.11
N PRO A 6 16.56 4.47 18.21
CA PRO A 6 16.31 3.72 16.98
C PRO A 6 15.75 2.33 17.33
N LEU A 7 14.65 1.94 16.68
CA LEU A 7 14.09 0.59 16.82
C LEU A 7 14.89 -0.37 15.94
N ASP A 8 15.21 -1.55 16.47
CA ASP A 8 15.86 -2.63 15.71
C ASP A 8 14.84 -3.28 14.77
N PRO A 9 15.02 -3.20 13.43
CA PRO A 9 14.12 -3.81 12.47
C PRO A 9 13.93 -5.32 12.68
N ASN A 10 14.96 -6.04 13.16
CA ASN A 10 14.86 -7.49 13.39
C ASN A 10 13.90 -7.84 14.51
N GLN A 11 13.71 -6.94 15.48
CA GLN A 11 12.77 -7.15 16.57
C GLN A 11 11.35 -6.79 16.15
N VAL A 12 11.15 -5.62 15.54
CA VAL A 12 9.81 -5.11 15.23
C VAL A 12 9.20 -5.73 13.96
N LEU A 13 10.02 -6.31 13.08
CA LEU A 13 9.60 -7.01 11.86
C LEU A 13 9.96 -8.50 11.90
N ALA A 14 10.04 -9.12 13.09
CA ALA A 14 10.51 -10.49 13.26
C ALA A 14 9.70 -11.54 12.48
N LYS A 15 8.40 -11.29 12.27
CA LYS A 15 7.50 -12.17 11.51
C LYS A 15 7.31 -11.74 10.06
N GLU A 16 6.66 -12.60 9.27
CA GLU A 16 6.57 -12.54 7.81
C GLU A 16 5.15 -12.24 7.30
N GLY A 17 4.26 -11.73 8.17
CA GLY A 17 2.89 -11.35 7.80
C GLY A 17 1.81 -12.34 8.24
N GLU A 18 2.14 -13.38 9.01
CA GLU A 18 1.18 -14.38 9.47
C GLU A 18 -0.05 -13.76 10.14
N GLY A 19 -1.25 -14.20 9.72
CA GLY A 19 -2.52 -13.76 10.30
C GLY A 19 -2.98 -12.36 9.89
N VAL A 20 -2.21 -11.65 9.07
CA VAL A 20 -2.56 -10.32 8.57
C VAL A 20 -3.27 -10.43 7.22
N LYS A 21 -4.48 -9.86 7.13
CA LYS A 21 -5.22 -9.72 5.86
C LYS A 21 -4.91 -8.38 5.22
N VAL A 22 -4.44 -8.44 3.98
CA VAL A 22 -4.06 -7.27 3.18
C VAL A 22 -5.01 -7.13 2.00
N GLY A 23 -5.78 -6.04 1.99
CA GLY A 23 -6.60 -5.63 0.85
C GLY A 23 -5.78 -4.82 -0.15
N ILE A 24 -5.78 -5.21 -1.43
CA ILE A 24 -5.01 -4.54 -2.49
C ILE A 24 -5.98 -3.97 -3.51
N ILE A 25 -6.20 -2.65 -3.47
CA ILE A 25 -7.13 -1.99 -4.39
C ILE A 25 -6.35 -1.50 -5.62
N ASP A 26 -6.55 -2.17 -6.77
CA ASP A 26 -5.74 -1.95 -7.99
C ASP A 26 -6.45 -2.33 -9.32
N THR A 27 -5.73 -2.66 -10.39
CA THR A 27 -6.23 -2.94 -11.75
C THR A 27 -6.65 -4.38 -12.00
N GLY A 28 -5.90 -5.36 -11.50
CA GLY A 28 -6.07 -6.77 -11.84
C GLY A 28 -4.85 -7.59 -11.42
N LEU A 29 -4.95 -8.91 -11.58
CA LEU A 29 -3.88 -9.84 -11.23
C LEU A 29 -3.73 -10.90 -12.31
N ASP A 30 -2.52 -11.02 -12.87
CA ASP A 30 -2.17 -12.07 -13.83
C ASP A 30 -1.94 -13.40 -13.12
N LEU A 31 -2.93 -14.30 -13.20
CA LEU A 31 -2.89 -15.60 -12.55
C LEU A 31 -1.98 -16.62 -13.26
N ALA A 32 -1.54 -16.32 -14.49
CA ALA A 32 -0.72 -17.23 -15.28
C ALA A 32 0.78 -16.92 -15.22
N HIS A 33 1.17 -15.81 -14.57
CA HIS A 33 2.57 -15.40 -14.50
C HIS A 33 3.38 -16.36 -13.60
N PRO A 34 4.50 -16.95 -14.08
CA PRO A 34 5.24 -17.97 -13.33
C PRO A 34 5.80 -17.46 -11.98
N ASP A 35 6.33 -16.24 -11.94
CA ASP A 35 6.87 -15.65 -10.70
C ASP A 35 5.81 -15.40 -9.61
N LEU A 36 4.52 -15.49 -9.96
CA LEU A 36 3.42 -15.30 -9.02
C LEU A 36 2.96 -16.61 -8.36
N ALA A 37 3.51 -17.78 -8.71
CA ALA A 37 3.03 -19.06 -8.17
C ALA A 37 2.87 -19.06 -6.65
N ALA A 38 3.92 -18.68 -5.91
CA ALA A 38 3.87 -18.56 -4.45
C ALA A 38 2.93 -17.42 -3.97
N THR A 39 2.92 -16.30 -4.69
CA THR A 39 2.01 -15.18 -4.38
C THR A 39 0.54 -15.62 -4.44
N LEU A 40 0.18 -16.44 -5.44
CA LEU A 40 -1.19 -16.89 -5.65
C LEU A 40 -1.67 -17.86 -4.58
N GLU A 41 -0.78 -18.60 -3.91
CA GLU A 41 -1.13 -19.42 -2.74
C GLU A 41 -1.62 -18.55 -1.57
N GLN A 42 -1.14 -17.30 -1.49
CA GLN A 42 -1.58 -16.33 -0.48
C GLN A 42 -2.80 -15.51 -0.90
N VAL A 43 -3.18 -15.51 -2.18
CA VAL A 43 -4.36 -14.79 -2.66
C VAL A 43 -5.64 -15.57 -2.30
N LYS A 44 -6.39 -15.08 -1.32
CA LYS A 44 -7.60 -15.73 -0.80
C LYS A 44 -8.87 -15.31 -1.53
N SER A 45 -8.89 -14.13 -2.15
CA SER A 45 -10.06 -13.66 -2.90
C SER A 45 -9.70 -12.61 -3.95
N ARG A 46 -10.55 -12.51 -4.98
CA ARG A 46 -10.49 -11.46 -6.01
C ARG A 46 -11.88 -10.89 -6.28
N THR A 47 -12.05 -9.60 -6.04
CA THR A 47 -13.33 -8.89 -6.16
C THR A 47 -13.18 -7.68 -7.08
N CYS A 48 -14.17 -7.42 -7.93
CA CYS A 48 -14.19 -6.32 -8.89
C CYS A 48 -15.23 -5.27 -8.49
N PHE A 49 -14.86 -3.99 -8.66
CA PHE A 49 -15.65 -2.81 -8.29
C PHE A 49 -15.83 -1.83 -9.45
N LEU A 50 -15.50 -2.22 -10.68
CA LEU A 50 -15.66 -1.34 -11.86
C LEU A 50 -17.11 -0.90 -12.09
N GLY A 51 -18.10 -1.67 -11.60
CA GLY A 51 -19.51 -1.33 -11.62
C GLY A 51 -20.00 -0.50 -10.42
N GLY A 52 -19.12 -0.19 -9.45
CA GLY A 52 -19.49 0.51 -8.21
C GLY A 52 -20.09 -0.38 -7.13
N ALA A 53 -20.10 -1.69 -7.30
CA ALA A 53 -20.55 -2.69 -6.34
C ALA A 53 -19.66 -3.93 -6.41
N PRO A 54 -19.47 -4.68 -5.31
CA PRO A 54 -18.65 -5.87 -5.30
C PRO A 54 -19.24 -6.97 -6.17
N ARG A 55 -18.40 -7.61 -6.99
CA ARG A 55 -18.69 -8.84 -7.71
C ARG A 55 -17.42 -9.68 -7.82
N PRO A 56 -17.48 -11.02 -7.98
CA PRO A 56 -16.29 -11.80 -8.29
C PRO A 56 -15.54 -11.22 -9.49
N ASP A 57 -14.21 -11.11 -9.41
CA ASP A 57 -13.42 -10.64 -10.55
C ASP A 57 -13.32 -11.74 -11.61
N PRO A 58 -13.94 -11.58 -12.79
CA PRO A 58 -13.95 -12.62 -13.81
C PRO A 58 -12.63 -12.68 -14.60
N ASP A 59 -11.78 -11.66 -14.47
CA ASP A 59 -10.58 -11.52 -15.27
C ASP A 59 -9.39 -12.17 -14.57
N ALA A 60 -8.75 -13.12 -15.24
CA ALA A 60 -7.54 -13.78 -14.75
C ALA A 60 -6.25 -13.06 -15.18
N THR A 61 -6.38 -11.88 -15.79
CA THR A 61 -5.27 -11.10 -16.35
C THR A 61 -5.18 -9.72 -15.73
N ASP A 62 -4.04 -9.06 -15.92
CA ASP A 62 -3.83 -7.66 -15.59
C ASP A 62 -3.30 -6.89 -16.81
N PRO A 63 -4.16 -6.55 -17.79
CA PRO A 63 -3.73 -5.89 -19.03
C PRO A 63 -3.14 -4.49 -18.80
N ALA A 64 -3.43 -3.88 -17.65
CA ALA A 64 -2.87 -2.59 -17.27
C ALA A 64 -1.44 -2.71 -16.71
N ASN A 65 -1.00 -3.93 -16.37
CA ASN A 65 0.30 -4.23 -15.79
C ASN A 65 0.66 -3.33 -14.60
N HIS A 66 -0.20 -3.34 -13.58
CA HIS A 66 -0.06 -2.49 -12.39
C HIS A 66 -0.37 -3.27 -11.12
N GLY A 67 -1.52 -3.92 -11.03
CA GLY A 67 -1.89 -4.74 -9.87
C GLY A 67 -1.03 -5.99 -9.70
N THR A 68 -0.54 -6.58 -10.80
CA THR A 68 0.39 -7.73 -10.76
C THR A 68 1.70 -7.42 -10.03
N PRO A 69 2.50 -6.42 -10.46
CA PRO A 69 3.73 -6.08 -9.74
C PRO A 69 3.45 -5.57 -8.32
N VAL A 70 2.38 -4.80 -8.09
CA VAL A 70 2.00 -4.31 -6.75
C VAL A 70 1.74 -5.47 -5.78
N THR A 71 0.92 -6.43 -6.18
CA THR A 71 0.58 -7.62 -5.37
C THR A 71 1.81 -8.46 -5.09
N TRP A 72 2.65 -8.66 -6.10
CA TRP A 72 3.89 -9.42 -5.95
C TRP A 72 4.86 -8.75 -4.97
N LEU A 73 5.02 -7.42 -5.02
CA LEU A 73 5.89 -6.69 -4.10
C LEU A 73 5.46 -6.84 -2.63
N ILE A 74 4.15 -6.75 -2.35
CA ILE A 74 3.61 -6.96 -0.99
C ILE A 74 3.97 -8.38 -0.51
N HIS A 75 3.74 -9.39 -1.36
CA HIS A 75 4.05 -10.78 -1.03
C HIS A 75 5.55 -11.01 -0.78
N GLN A 76 6.45 -10.40 -1.56
CA GLN A 76 7.90 -10.56 -1.34
C GLN A 76 8.34 -10.05 0.04
N LEU A 77 7.70 -9.00 0.56
CA LEU A 77 8.01 -8.47 1.88
C LEU A 77 7.28 -9.20 3.00
N ALA A 78 6.04 -9.64 2.78
CA ALA A 78 5.22 -10.33 3.76
C ALA A 78 4.67 -11.65 3.18
N PRO A 79 5.54 -12.68 3.02
CA PRO A 79 5.21 -13.90 2.29
C PRO A 79 4.14 -14.78 2.94
N ARG A 80 3.77 -14.48 4.19
CA ARG A 80 2.73 -15.23 4.94
C ARG A 80 1.47 -14.42 5.21
N ALA A 81 1.35 -13.21 4.64
CA ALA A 81 0.13 -12.42 4.70
C ALA A 81 -0.96 -12.98 3.80
N GLU A 82 -2.21 -12.90 4.23
CA GLU A 82 -3.38 -13.25 3.42
C GLU A 82 -3.70 -12.08 2.47
N LEU A 83 -3.65 -12.32 1.16
CA LEU A 83 -3.84 -11.28 0.16
C LEU A 83 -5.25 -11.33 -0.42
N HIS A 84 -5.90 -10.17 -0.50
CA HIS A 84 -7.21 -10.00 -1.12
C HIS A 84 -7.09 -8.94 -2.20
N HIS A 85 -7.35 -9.31 -3.46
CA HIS A 85 -7.24 -8.38 -4.58
C HIS A 85 -8.61 -7.74 -4.88
N LEU A 86 -8.65 -6.41 -4.93
CA LEU A 86 -9.85 -5.60 -5.12
C LEU A 86 -9.67 -4.75 -6.39
N ARG A 87 -10.13 -5.24 -7.52
CA ARG A 87 -10.05 -4.53 -8.79
C ARG A 87 -10.96 -3.30 -8.81
N ALA A 88 -10.38 -2.11 -8.77
CA ALA A 88 -11.08 -0.83 -8.89
C ALA A 88 -10.70 -0.02 -10.15
N LEU A 89 -9.65 -0.44 -10.86
CA LEU A 89 -9.21 0.17 -12.12
C LEU A 89 -9.37 -0.79 -13.31
N ALA A 90 -9.77 -0.23 -14.44
CA ALA A 90 -9.90 -0.95 -15.69
C ALA A 90 -8.54 -1.08 -16.40
N ARG A 91 -8.57 -1.72 -17.56
CA ARG A 91 -7.41 -2.00 -18.44
C ARG A 91 -6.59 -0.77 -18.85
N ASP A 92 -7.16 0.42 -18.83
CA ASP A 92 -6.49 1.70 -19.13
C ASP A 92 -6.03 2.46 -17.88
N ARG A 93 -6.01 1.80 -16.71
CA ARG A 93 -5.76 2.37 -15.37
C ARG A 93 -6.77 3.45 -14.96
N ARG A 94 -7.97 3.45 -15.55
CA ARG A 94 -9.05 4.35 -15.13
C ARG A 94 -10.06 3.62 -14.24
N GLY A 95 -10.58 4.34 -13.27
CA GLY A 95 -11.67 3.90 -12.42
C GLY A 95 -12.64 5.05 -12.17
N SER A 96 -13.64 4.80 -11.34
CA SER A 96 -14.56 5.84 -10.87
C SER A 96 -14.37 6.07 -9.38
N ALA A 97 -14.65 7.30 -8.93
CA ALA A 97 -14.67 7.62 -7.50
C ALA A 97 -15.64 6.71 -6.73
N ARG A 98 -16.78 6.35 -7.35
CA ARG A 98 -17.74 5.37 -6.84
C ARG A 98 -17.13 3.99 -6.66
N GLY A 99 -16.42 3.48 -7.68
CA GLY A 99 -15.76 2.18 -7.62
C GLY A 99 -14.69 2.12 -6.53
N LEU A 100 -13.87 3.17 -6.41
CA LEU A 100 -12.87 3.27 -5.35
C LEU A 100 -13.51 3.34 -3.96
N ALA A 101 -14.53 4.19 -3.78
CA ALA A 101 -15.24 4.29 -2.51
C ALA A 101 -15.94 2.97 -2.12
N ALA A 102 -16.50 2.24 -3.09
CA ALA A 102 -17.10 0.94 -2.87
C ALA A 102 -16.06 -0.13 -2.50
N ALA A 103 -14.90 -0.13 -3.16
CA ALA A 103 -13.80 -1.05 -2.84
C ALA A 103 -13.26 -0.81 -1.43
N LEU A 104 -13.07 0.46 -1.05
CA LEU A 104 -12.61 0.83 0.29
C LEU A 104 -13.66 0.47 1.35
N ALA A 105 -14.94 0.79 1.12
CA ALA A 105 -16.01 0.42 2.05
C ALA A 105 -16.10 -1.10 2.25
N TYR A 106 -16.02 -1.88 1.17
CA TYR A 106 -15.99 -3.34 1.23
C TYR A 106 -14.78 -3.84 2.02
N ALA A 107 -13.59 -3.29 1.77
CA ALA A 107 -12.37 -3.67 2.48
C ALA A 107 -12.49 -3.47 4.01
N LEU A 108 -13.17 -2.40 4.44
CA LEU A 108 -13.47 -2.17 5.86
C LEU A 108 -14.48 -3.18 6.41
N GLU A 109 -15.54 -3.50 5.64
CA GLU A 109 -16.52 -4.53 6.03
C GLU A 109 -15.88 -5.93 6.16
N GLN A 110 -14.83 -6.21 5.39
CA GLN A 110 -14.06 -7.46 5.48
C GLN A 110 -13.04 -7.47 6.63
N ASN A 111 -12.89 -6.38 7.37
CA ASN A 111 -11.93 -6.21 8.46
C ASN A 111 -10.48 -6.52 8.05
N PHE A 112 -10.07 -6.04 6.87
CA PHE A 112 -8.65 -6.12 6.50
C PHE A 112 -7.83 -5.23 7.44
N GLN A 113 -6.73 -5.76 7.96
CA GLN A 113 -5.85 -5.01 8.85
C GLN A 113 -5.01 -3.97 8.09
N VAL A 114 -4.64 -4.25 6.84
CA VAL A 114 -3.90 -3.32 5.98
C VAL A 114 -4.58 -3.21 4.63
N ILE A 115 -4.70 -1.99 4.09
CA ILE A 115 -5.22 -1.76 2.74
C ILE A 115 -4.21 -0.93 1.95
N ASN A 116 -3.73 -1.50 0.84
CA ASN A 116 -2.86 -0.81 -0.11
C ASN A 116 -3.69 -0.08 -1.18
N LEU A 117 -3.36 1.19 -1.37
CA LEU A 117 -3.97 2.10 -2.33
C LEU A 117 -2.88 2.69 -3.24
N SER A 118 -2.44 1.93 -4.24
CA SER A 118 -1.46 2.38 -5.25
C SER A 118 -2.09 3.25 -6.35
N LEU A 119 -3.14 4.01 -6.00
CA LEU A 119 -3.97 4.81 -6.89
C LEU A 119 -4.67 5.93 -6.13
N GLY A 120 -5.29 6.84 -6.86
CA GLY A 120 -6.21 7.82 -6.28
C GLY A 120 -6.84 8.74 -7.32
N LEU A 121 -7.59 9.72 -6.82
CA LEU A 121 -8.30 10.72 -7.60
C LEU A 121 -7.54 12.04 -7.56
N GLU A 122 -6.97 12.46 -8.69
CA GLU A 122 -6.33 13.78 -8.83
C GLU A 122 -7.36 14.88 -9.10
N ARG A 123 -8.54 14.52 -9.64
CA ARG A 123 -9.67 15.43 -9.89
C ARG A 123 -10.92 14.86 -9.24
N PHE A 124 -11.53 15.64 -8.37
CA PHE A 124 -12.68 15.22 -7.58
C PHE A 124 -13.58 16.40 -7.23
N GLU A 125 -14.86 16.10 -7.04
CA GLU A 125 -15.85 17.04 -6.53
C GLU A 125 -15.80 17.08 -4.98
N PRO A 126 -16.23 18.19 -4.34
CA PRO A 126 -16.23 18.31 -2.88
C PRO A 126 -16.96 17.18 -2.15
N ALA A 127 -18.05 16.65 -2.73
CA ALA A 127 -18.79 15.52 -2.17
C ALA A 127 -17.93 14.25 -2.03
N TRP A 128 -17.05 13.98 -3.00
CA TRP A 128 -16.12 12.86 -2.92
C TRP A 128 -15.05 13.07 -1.85
N LYS A 129 -14.59 14.31 -1.66
CA LYS A 129 -13.68 14.63 -0.55
C LYS A 129 -14.30 14.27 0.79
N ALA A 130 -15.53 14.72 1.06
CA ALA A 130 -16.24 14.40 2.30
C ALA A 130 -16.40 12.87 2.47
N ARG A 131 -16.75 12.16 1.40
CA ARG A 131 -16.90 10.70 1.43
C ARG A 131 -15.59 9.96 1.73
N PHE A 132 -14.47 10.38 1.15
CA PHE A 132 -13.19 9.74 1.42
C PHE A 132 -12.65 10.08 2.81
N VAL A 133 -12.90 11.28 3.33
CA VAL A 133 -12.61 11.61 4.74
C VAL A 133 -13.36 10.66 5.66
N ASP A 134 -14.67 10.50 5.49
CA ASP A 134 -15.49 9.55 6.27
C ASP A 134 -14.93 8.11 6.22
N LEU A 135 -14.60 7.61 5.03
CA LEU A 135 -14.06 6.24 4.88
C LEU A 135 -12.68 6.08 5.54
N VAL A 136 -11.80 7.06 5.40
CA VAL A 136 -10.45 7.01 5.98
C VAL A 136 -10.52 7.13 7.51
N ASP A 137 -11.37 8.00 8.05
CA ASP A 137 -11.55 8.14 9.49
C ASP A 137 -12.14 6.86 10.09
N ARG A 138 -13.14 6.26 9.43
CA ARG A 138 -13.67 4.95 9.83
C ARG A 138 -12.60 3.86 9.82
N ALA A 139 -11.72 3.84 8.83
CA ALA A 139 -10.60 2.91 8.79
C ALA A 139 -9.68 3.10 10.01
N TYR A 140 -9.32 4.36 10.29
CA TYR A 140 -8.46 4.73 11.41
C TYR A 140 -9.06 4.30 12.76
N TYR A 141 -10.34 4.59 13.02
CA TYR A 141 -11.01 4.21 14.26
C TYR A 141 -11.31 2.71 14.38
N ALA A 142 -11.31 1.98 13.27
CA ALA A 142 -11.45 0.52 13.26
C ALA A 142 -10.10 -0.22 13.38
N GLY A 143 -8.98 0.51 13.52
CA GLY A 143 -7.63 -0.08 13.55
C GLY A 143 -7.11 -0.53 12.18
N THR A 144 -7.83 -0.28 11.08
CA THR A 144 -7.39 -0.61 9.72
C THR A 144 -6.37 0.40 9.22
N ILE A 145 -5.19 -0.08 8.84
CA ILE A 145 -4.10 0.75 8.35
C ILE A 145 -4.21 0.93 6.84
N LEU A 146 -4.40 2.18 6.41
CA LEU A 146 -4.39 2.54 5.01
C LEU A 146 -2.99 3.02 4.60
N VAL A 147 -2.44 2.43 3.54
CA VAL A 147 -1.17 2.82 2.92
C VAL A 147 -1.46 3.27 1.49
N ALA A 148 -1.18 4.53 1.18
CA ALA A 148 -1.53 5.11 -0.11
C ALA A 148 -0.34 5.77 -0.79
N SER A 149 -0.27 5.66 -2.11
CA SER A 149 0.72 6.37 -2.91
C SER A 149 0.42 7.87 -2.95
N ALA A 150 1.45 8.71 -2.78
CA ALA A 150 1.39 10.12 -3.10
C ALA A 150 1.23 10.33 -4.62
N SER A 151 0.83 11.53 -5.02
CA SER A 151 0.69 11.88 -6.45
C SER A 151 2.05 12.09 -7.11
N ASN A 152 2.17 11.64 -8.37
CA ASN A 152 3.36 11.89 -9.20
C ASN A 152 3.20 13.12 -10.11
N ARG A 153 2.04 13.81 -10.07
CA ARG A 153 1.64 14.80 -11.07
C ARG A 153 0.96 16.05 -10.52
N SER A 154 0.29 15.90 -9.39
CA SER A 154 -0.48 16.95 -8.74
C SER A 154 -0.01 17.12 -7.32
N ASP A 155 -0.32 18.25 -6.70
CA ASP A 155 -0.12 18.36 -5.27
C ASP A 155 -1.06 17.36 -4.55
N TRP A 156 -2.36 17.41 -4.83
CA TRP A 156 -3.37 16.65 -4.10
C TRP A 156 -3.84 15.38 -4.82
N ILE A 157 -4.10 14.32 -4.05
CA ILE A 157 -4.71 13.06 -4.48
C ILE A 157 -5.62 12.50 -3.37
N LEU A 158 -6.82 12.02 -3.71
CA LEU A 158 -7.69 11.35 -2.74
C LEU A 158 -7.69 9.82 -2.91
N PRO A 159 -7.69 9.05 -1.81
CA PRO A 159 -7.55 9.50 -0.42
C PRO A 159 -6.10 9.81 -0.02
N GLY A 160 -5.10 9.56 -0.87
CA GLY A 160 -3.67 9.54 -0.51
C GLY A 160 -3.08 10.79 0.16
N SER A 161 -3.73 11.95 0.07
CA SER A 161 -3.30 13.18 0.75
C SER A 161 -3.93 13.40 2.14
N LEU A 162 -4.79 12.49 2.62
CA LEU A 162 -5.44 12.60 3.92
C LEU A 162 -4.49 12.16 5.06
N SER A 163 -4.51 12.89 6.18
CA SER A 163 -3.55 12.69 7.28
C SER A 163 -3.77 11.41 8.09
N ALA A 164 -4.99 10.88 8.12
CA ALA A 164 -5.33 9.68 8.88
C ALA A 164 -4.71 8.39 8.28
N LEU A 165 -4.30 8.39 7.01
CA LEU A 165 -3.57 7.28 6.38
C LEU A 165 -2.04 7.49 6.34
N ILE A 166 -1.30 6.49 5.87
CA ILE A 166 0.14 6.58 5.60
C ILE A 166 0.33 6.91 4.11
N SER A 167 0.64 8.18 3.82
CA SER A 167 0.96 8.61 2.45
C SER A 167 2.43 8.38 2.13
N VAL A 168 2.71 7.72 1.01
CA VAL A 168 4.03 7.23 0.64
C VAL A 168 4.49 7.88 -0.66
N ASP A 169 5.60 8.60 -0.60
CA ASP A 169 6.33 9.02 -1.79
C ASP A 169 7.48 8.03 -2.09
N MET A 170 8.17 8.20 -3.22
CA MET A 170 9.20 7.27 -3.67
C MET A 170 10.60 7.86 -3.57
N ASP A 171 11.57 6.98 -3.31
CA ASP A 171 12.98 7.22 -3.60
C ASP A 171 13.65 5.89 -4.04
N PHE A 172 14.92 5.96 -4.37
CA PHE A 172 15.76 4.78 -4.52
C PHE A 172 16.22 4.27 -3.14
N PHE A 173 15.95 3.00 -2.87
CA PHE A 173 16.47 2.29 -1.70
C PHE A 173 17.00 0.92 -2.14
N ALA A 174 18.20 0.56 -1.69
CA ALA A 174 18.77 -0.77 -1.94
C ALA A 174 18.03 -1.85 -1.15
N ASP A 175 17.80 -1.58 0.13
CA ASP A 175 17.00 -2.41 1.04
C ASP A 175 15.49 -2.16 0.82
N PRO A 176 14.69 -3.19 0.49
CA PRO A 176 13.23 -3.04 0.34
C PRO A 176 12.50 -2.72 1.65
N LEU A 177 13.09 -2.97 2.83
CA LEU A 177 12.50 -2.65 4.14
C LEU A 177 12.79 -1.21 4.59
N ALA A 178 13.61 -0.49 3.83
CA ALA A 178 13.97 0.87 4.18
C ALA A 178 12.85 1.87 3.91
N VAL A 179 12.66 2.76 4.88
CA VAL A 179 11.80 3.94 4.78
C VAL A 179 12.55 5.17 5.27
N ARG A 180 12.19 6.33 4.71
CA ARG A 180 12.67 7.63 5.19
C ARG A 180 11.47 8.49 5.60
N PRO A 181 11.16 8.59 6.90
CA PRO A 181 10.14 9.51 7.39
C PRO A 181 10.46 10.95 7.00
N ARG A 182 9.48 11.67 6.46
CA ARG A 182 9.64 13.10 6.20
C ARG A 182 9.47 13.87 7.52
N GLY A 183 10.34 14.88 7.72
CA GLY A 183 10.53 15.55 9.02
C GLY A 183 9.31 16.30 9.59
N ARG A 184 9.48 16.85 10.80
CA ARG A 184 8.44 17.49 11.63
C ARG A 184 7.61 18.60 10.96
N GLU A 185 8.03 19.17 9.84
CA GLU A 185 7.25 20.18 9.11
C GLU A 185 5.91 19.63 8.54
N LEU A 186 5.77 18.30 8.43
CA LEU A 186 4.53 17.65 7.98
C LEU A 186 3.51 17.34 9.08
N LEU A 187 3.85 17.61 10.35
CA LEU A 187 2.91 17.56 11.49
C LEU A 187 2.10 18.85 11.63
N LEU A 188 2.41 19.87 10.84
CA LEU A 188 1.64 21.11 10.78
C LEU A 188 0.54 20.93 9.74
N TYR A 189 -0.71 21.20 10.14
CA TYR A 189 -1.85 21.37 9.24
C TYR A 189 -1.57 22.53 8.26
N GLY A 190 -0.80 22.25 7.21
CA GLY A 190 -0.52 23.17 6.12
C GLY A 190 -1.44 22.94 4.92
N PRO A 191 -1.52 23.88 3.98
CA PRO A 191 -2.32 23.71 2.75
C PRO A 191 -1.70 22.68 1.77
N LYS A 192 -0.51 22.15 2.09
CA LYS A 192 0.16 21.13 1.30
C LYS A 192 -0.28 19.73 1.73
N PRO A 193 -0.40 18.79 0.79
CA PRO A 193 -0.84 17.43 1.07
C PRO A 193 0.16 16.71 1.96
N HIS A 194 -0.35 15.91 2.90
CA HIS A 194 0.47 15.17 3.84
C HIS A 194 1.16 14.01 3.12
N ILE A 195 2.49 14.04 3.00
CA ILE A 195 3.33 12.92 2.61
C ILE A 195 4.08 12.46 3.86
N TRP A 196 3.86 11.23 4.32
CA TRP A 196 4.39 10.77 5.60
C TRP A 196 5.85 10.32 5.49
N LEU A 197 6.17 9.50 4.50
CA LEU A 197 7.51 8.94 4.33
C LEU A 197 7.81 8.61 2.87
N ASP A 198 9.09 8.44 2.57
CA ASP A 198 9.57 7.88 1.31
C ASP A 198 9.87 6.38 1.48
N ALA A 199 9.60 5.59 0.45
CA ALA A 199 9.98 4.19 0.38
C ALA A 199 10.49 3.81 -1.02
N ARG A 200 10.92 2.55 -1.18
CA ARG A 200 11.48 2.04 -2.44
C ARG A 200 10.45 2.10 -3.57
N GLY A 201 10.59 3.07 -4.46
CA GLY A 201 9.71 3.22 -5.63
C GLY A 201 10.43 3.55 -6.93
N THR A 202 11.75 3.72 -6.91
CA THR A 202 12.59 3.97 -8.10
C THR A 202 13.36 2.72 -8.51
N MET A 203 13.33 2.36 -9.80
CA MET A 203 14.05 1.20 -10.36
C MET A 203 13.71 -0.11 -9.62
N VAL A 204 12.42 -0.32 -9.35
CA VAL A 204 11.89 -1.52 -8.70
C VAL A 204 11.73 -2.63 -9.74
N LYS A 205 12.44 -3.74 -9.57
CA LYS A 205 12.31 -4.91 -10.44
C LYS A 205 11.11 -5.75 -10.00
N ALA A 206 10.14 -5.98 -10.88
CA ALA A 206 8.96 -6.81 -10.58
C ALA A 206 8.40 -7.48 -11.86
N PRO A 207 7.55 -8.51 -11.72
CA PRO A 207 6.87 -9.18 -12.83
C PRO A 207 6.11 -8.22 -13.77
N LYS A 208 6.11 -8.54 -15.05
CA LYS A 208 5.30 -7.88 -16.07
C LYS A 208 4.14 -8.77 -16.47
N ALA A 209 2.93 -8.32 -16.19
CA ALA A 209 1.70 -9.01 -16.59
C ALA A 209 1.65 -9.26 -18.09
N GLY A 210 1.17 -10.45 -18.48
CA GLY A 210 1.09 -10.88 -19.88
C GLY A 210 2.45 -11.26 -20.49
N SER A 211 3.54 -11.28 -19.72
CA SER A 211 4.83 -11.82 -20.14
C SER A 211 5.38 -12.82 -19.11
N ARG A 212 6.61 -13.33 -19.33
CA ARG A 212 7.36 -14.16 -18.37
C ARG A 212 8.55 -13.41 -17.80
N GLU A 213 8.58 -12.10 -17.98
CA GLU A 213 9.74 -11.26 -17.69
C GLU A 213 9.49 -10.40 -16.46
N GLN A 214 10.58 -10.05 -15.78
CA GLN A 214 10.57 -8.93 -14.86
C GLN A 214 11.14 -7.69 -15.53
N VAL A 215 10.55 -6.53 -15.24
CA VAL A 215 11.01 -5.23 -15.73
C VAL A 215 11.18 -4.26 -14.58
N PHE A 216 11.84 -3.13 -14.85
CA PHE A 216 12.00 -2.07 -13.87
C PHE A 216 10.84 -1.08 -13.94
N TYR A 217 10.30 -0.77 -12.77
CA TYR A 217 9.24 0.19 -12.56
C TYR A 217 9.71 1.37 -11.70
N THR A 218 9.19 2.55 -11.98
CA THR A 218 9.39 3.75 -11.17
C THR A 218 8.04 4.42 -10.93
N GLY A 219 7.73 4.73 -9.66
CA GLY A 219 6.50 5.41 -9.25
C GLY A 219 6.16 5.20 -7.79
N THR A 220 5.45 6.15 -7.19
CA THR A 220 4.90 6.04 -5.82
C THR A 220 3.97 4.83 -5.64
N SER A 221 3.31 4.40 -6.71
CA SER A 221 2.51 3.17 -6.76
C SER A 221 3.31 1.89 -6.46
N TYR A 222 4.64 1.92 -6.61
CA TYR A 222 5.55 0.83 -6.25
C TYR A 222 6.24 1.05 -4.90
N ALA A 223 6.18 2.26 -4.34
CA ALA A 223 6.63 2.55 -2.97
C ALA A 223 5.58 2.15 -1.92
N ALA A 224 4.29 2.44 -2.17
CA ALA A 224 3.18 2.04 -1.31
C ALA A 224 3.15 0.52 -0.97
N PRO A 225 3.34 -0.42 -1.92
CA PRO A 225 3.37 -1.84 -1.60
C PRO A 225 4.56 -2.27 -0.72
N HIS A 226 5.71 -1.60 -0.80
CA HIS A 226 6.82 -1.86 0.12
C HIS A 226 6.41 -1.52 1.56
N VAL A 227 5.81 -0.34 1.75
CA VAL A 227 5.33 0.08 3.08
C VAL A 227 4.21 -0.83 3.58
N THR A 228 3.29 -1.25 2.69
CA THR A 228 2.26 -2.24 3.02
C THR A 228 2.86 -3.55 3.52
N GLY A 229 3.89 -4.07 2.85
CA GLY A 229 4.59 -5.29 3.28
C GLY A 229 5.26 -5.13 4.64
N ILE A 230 5.93 -3.99 4.89
CA ILE A 230 6.53 -3.67 6.20
C ILE A 230 5.45 -3.62 7.29
N VAL A 231 4.32 -2.95 7.04
CA VAL A 231 3.20 -2.86 7.99
C VAL A 231 2.61 -4.25 8.25
N ALA A 232 2.48 -5.10 7.24
CA ALA A 232 1.98 -6.46 7.43
C ALA A 232 2.91 -7.29 8.34
N ARG A 233 4.23 -7.19 8.17
CA ARG A 233 5.19 -7.82 9.08
C ARG A 233 5.08 -7.26 10.50
N LEU A 234 4.96 -5.94 10.61
CA LEU A 234 4.84 -5.25 11.89
C LEU A 234 3.60 -5.75 12.64
N LEU A 235 2.43 -5.77 12.01
CA LEU A 235 1.18 -6.24 12.61
C LEU A 235 1.18 -7.76 12.88
N SER A 236 1.90 -8.56 12.10
CA SER A 236 2.05 -9.98 12.44
C SER A 236 2.88 -10.16 13.71
N THR A 237 3.89 -9.31 13.91
CA THR A 237 4.77 -9.34 15.09
C THR A 237 4.07 -8.76 16.31
N HIS A 238 3.36 -7.64 16.13
CA HIS A 238 2.68 -6.84 17.14
C HIS A 238 1.22 -6.57 16.72
N PRO A 239 0.32 -7.56 16.86
CA PRO A 239 -1.07 -7.47 16.36
C PRO A 239 -1.94 -6.46 17.10
N GLU A 240 -1.49 -5.94 18.24
CA GLU A 240 -2.16 -4.94 19.06
C GLU A 240 -1.94 -3.50 18.58
N LEU A 241 -1.01 -3.26 17.65
CA LEU A 241 -0.64 -1.89 17.27
C LEU A 241 -1.78 -1.19 16.52
N GLU A 242 -2.12 -0.01 17.02
CA GLU A 242 -3.07 0.90 16.39
C GLU A 242 -2.39 1.77 15.31
N PRO A 243 -3.15 2.40 14.39
CA PRO A 243 -2.59 3.16 13.28
C PRO A 243 -1.56 4.24 13.66
N PHE A 244 -1.75 4.92 14.81
CA PHE A 244 -0.79 5.93 15.27
C PHE A 244 0.52 5.32 15.80
N GLU A 245 0.45 4.13 16.40
CA GLU A 245 1.62 3.41 16.91
C GLU A 245 2.42 2.85 15.73
N VAL A 246 1.76 2.31 14.71
CA VAL A 246 2.44 1.91 13.46
C VAL A 246 3.14 3.10 12.80
N LYS A 247 2.48 4.27 12.70
CA LYS A 247 3.13 5.49 12.20
C LYS A 247 4.35 5.89 13.03
N THR A 248 4.27 5.71 14.35
CA THR A 248 5.37 6.00 15.28
C THR A 248 6.53 5.02 15.08
N VAL A 249 6.25 3.72 14.98
CA VAL A 249 7.26 2.69 14.71
C VAL A 249 7.95 2.96 13.38
N LEU A 250 7.20 3.22 12.30
CA LEU A 250 7.77 3.56 10.99
C LEU A 250 8.63 4.84 11.03
N HIS A 251 8.28 5.81 11.88
CA HIS A 251 9.08 7.02 12.08
C HIS A 251 10.44 6.72 12.74
N HIS A 252 10.48 5.70 13.60
CA HIS A 252 11.68 5.30 14.34
C HIS A 252 12.40 4.08 13.76
N LEU A 253 11.83 3.46 12.73
CA LEU A 253 12.45 2.42 11.93
C LEU A 253 13.58 3.06 11.12
N ARG A 254 14.76 3.16 11.73
CA ARG A 254 15.95 3.59 11.01
C ARG A 254 16.49 2.40 10.24
N GLN A 255 16.97 2.65 9.03
CA GLN A 255 17.93 1.75 8.42
C GLN A 255 19.05 1.50 9.43
N VAL A 256 19.31 0.24 9.75
CA VAL A 256 20.66 -0.12 10.14
C VAL A 256 21.45 0.03 8.85
N ALA A 257 22.09 1.18 8.67
CA ALA A 257 23.10 1.27 7.63
C ALA A 257 24.09 0.15 7.95
N SER A 258 24.19 -0.84 7.07
CA SER A 258 25.39 -1.65 7.04
C SER A 258 26.52 -0.69 6.69
N GLU A 259 27.18 -0.15 7.71
CA GLU A 259 28.54 0.34 7.61
C GLU A 259 29.41 -0.87 7.24
N ALA A 260 29.37 -1.22 5.96
CA ALA A 260 30.17 -2.24 5.34
C ALA A 260 30.43 -1.80 3.89
N ALA A 261 31.23 -0.74 3.73
CA ALA A 261 32.24 -0.58 2.68
C ALA A 261 32.67 0.90 2.55
N GLY A 262 33.93 1.19 2.88
CA GLY A 262 34.65 2.40 2.46
C GLY A 262 35.19 3.25 3.60
#